data_AF-A0A353WQG5-F1
#
_entry.id   AF-A0A353WQG5-F1
#
_cell.length_a   1.000
_cell.length_b   1.000
_cell.length_c   1.000
_cell.angle_alpha   90.00
_cell.angle_beta   90.00
_cell.angle_gamma   90.00
#
_symmetry.space_group_name_H-M   'P 1'
#
loop_
_entity.id
_entity.type
_entity.pdbx_description
1 polymer ?
#
loop_
_entity_poly.entity_id
_entity_poly.type
_entity_poly.pdbx_seq_one_letter_code
_entity_poly.pdbx_strand_id
1 'polypeptide(L)'
;MQDLTDLKEYGIDIQKLAAVLIDIMNSGVTLKYSAAEGGLSVTADKTILDPLMQAFIPALPTLDKVVEGMLQDPEQKDTAEMIYTALKYFGLSKPSDLGTLWNTTTEFSVTLNFTAGK
;
A
#
# COMPACT_ATOMS: atom_id res chain seq x y z
N MET A 1 0.76 -22.17 1.51
CA MET A 1 1.49 -21.24 0.64
C MET A 1 1.10 -21.49 -0.81
N GLN A 2 -0.20 -21.52 -1.11
CA GLN A 2 -0.67 -21.57 -2.50
C GLN A 2 -0.69 -20.14 -3.10
N ASP A 3 -0.38 -19.11 -2.31
CA ASP A 3 -0.88 -17.74 -2.54
C ASP A 3 0.16 -16.73 -3.07
N LEU A 4 1.45 -17.08 -3.18
CA LEU A 4 2.48 -16.14 -3.67
C LEU A 4 2.74 -16.25 -5.18
N THR A 5 2.44 -17.40 -5.79
CA THR A 5 2.68 -17.63 -7.22
C THR A 5 1.70 -16.85 -8.06
N ASP A 6 0.44 -16.78 -7.64
CA ASP A 6 -0.64 -16.06 -8.33
C ASP A 6 -0.36 -14.55 -8.33
N LEU A 7 0.23 -14.02 -7.26
CA LEU A 7 0.66 -12.61 -7.16
C LEU A 7 1.73 -12.25 -8.21
N LYS A 8 2.54 -13.22 -8.66
CA LYS A 8 3.54 -13.01 -9.71
C LYS A 8 2.88 -12.71 -11.06
N GLU A 9 1.72 -13.31 -11.33
CA GLU A 9 0.96 -13.08 -12.57
C GLU A 9 0.45 -11.65 -12.67
N TYR A 10 0.21 -11.01 -11.52
CA TYR A 10 -0.13 -9.58 -11.45
C TYR A 10 1.08 -8.65 -11.56
N GLY A 11 2.30 -9.20 -11.62
CA GLY A 11 3.55 -8.45 -11.72
C GLY A 11 4.14 -8.06 -10.37
N ILE A 12 3.68 -8.63 -9.25
CA ILE A 12 4.26 -8.36 -7.92
C ILE A 12 5.65 -8.98 -7.85
N ASP A 13 6.61 -8.25 -7.27
CA ASP A 13 7.95 -8.78 -6.99
C ASP A 13 7.91 -9.72 -5.79
N ILE A 14 7.70 -11.01 -6.07
CA ILE A 14 7.56 -12.05 -5.05
C ILE A 14 8.82 -12.23 -4.23
N GLN A 15 10.01 -11.97 -4.79
CA GLN A 15 11.25 -12.08 -4.04
C GLN A 15 11.36 -10.96 -3.00
N LYS A 16 11.06 -9.71 -3.39
CA LYS A 16 10.99 -8.59 -2.45
C LYS A 16 9.90 -8.78 -1.41
N LEU A 17 8.70 -9.19 -1.84
CA LEU A 17 7.59 -9.44 -0.91
C LEU A 17 7.94 -10.54 0.09
N ALA A 18 8.51 -11.67 -0.36
CA ALA A 18 8.93 -12.75 0.51
C ALA A 18 9.99 -12.28 1.52
N ALA A 19 10.98 -11.48 1.09
CA ALA A 19 11.98 -10.93 2.00
C ALA A 19 11.35 -10.05 3.10
N VAL A 20 10.40 -9.19 2.74
CA VAL A 20 9.66 -8.34 3.71
C VAL A 20 8.85 -9.20 4.68
N LEU A 21 8.14 -10.21 4.18
CA LEU A 21 7.34 -11.10 5.02
C LEU A 21 8.21 -11.93 5.98
N ILE A 22 9.37 -12.42 5.52
CA ILE A 22 10.33 -13.15 6.36
C ILE A 22 10.84 -12.25 7.49
N ASP A 23 11.19 -11.00 7.20
CA ASP A 23 11.63 -10.05 8.23
C ASP A 23 10.52 -9.79 9.26
N ILE A 24 9.28 -9.56 8.81
CA ILE A 24 8.13 -9.38 9.71
C ILE A 24 7.86 -10.63 10.56
N MET A 25 8.00 -11.84 10.00
CA MET A 25 7.83 -13.08 10.77
C MET A 25 8.89 -13.26 11.85
N ASN A 26 10.13 -12.83 11.57
CA ASN A 26 11.25 -12.99 12.51
C ASN A 26 11.28 -11.91 13.59
N SER A 27 10.92 -10.68 13.22
CA SER A 27 11.18 -9.48 14.02
C SER A 27 9.90 -8.73 14.44
N GLY A 28 8.74 -9.11 13.89
CA GLY A 28 7.53 -8.29 13.94
C GLY A 28 7.63 -7.04 13.05
N VAL A 29 6.57 -6.23 13.01
CA VAL A 29 6.62 -4.93 12.32
C VAL A 29 7.25 -3.90 13.27
N THR A 30 8.46 -3.44 12.94
CA THR A 30 9.15 -2.42 13.74
C THR A 30 8.62 -1.03 13.41
N LEU A 31 7.90 -0.43 14.36
CA LEU A 31 7.32 0.91 14.23
C LEU A 31 8.07 1.93 15.09
N LYS A 32 8.09 3.19 14.66
CA LYS A 32 8.56 4.30 15.51
C LYS A 32 7.48 4.62 16.53
N TYR A 33 7.85 5.02 17.74
CA TYR A 33 6.89 5.51 18.71
C TYR A 33 7.40 6.75 19.46
N SER A 34 6.47 7.57 19.93
CA SER A 34 6.73 8.64 20.88
C SER A 34 5.67 8.61 21.98
N ALA A 35 6.09 8.85 23.21
CA ALA A 35 5.20 8.95 24.36
C ALA A 35 5.39 10.33 25.00
N ALA A 36 4.28 11.04 25.22
CA ALA A 36 4.21 12.28 25.98
C ALA A 36 3.10 12.15 27.03
N GLU A 37 3.11 12.99 28.07
CA GLU A 37 2.18 12.90 29.21
C GLU A 37 0.72 12.69 28.78
N GLY A 38 0.24 11.44 28.86
CA GLY A 38 -1.14 11.04 28.55
C GLY A 38 -1.42 10.46 27.16
N GLY A 39 -0.42 10.31 26.28
CA GLY A 39 -0.62 9.79 24.92
C GLY A 39 0.57 9.01 24.34
N LEU A 40 0.24 8.03 23.50
CA LEU A 40 1.19 7.23 22.72
C LEU A 40 0.96 7.51 21.23
N SER A 41 2.01 7.85 20.50
CA SER A 41 1.97 7.94 19.04
C SER A 41 2.81 6.82 18.46
N VAL A 42 2.28 6.12 17.46
CA VAL A 42 3.01 5.09 16.71
C VAL A 42 3.05 5.50 15.25
N THR A 43 4.23 5.50 14.65
CA THR A 43 4.48 6.00 13.30
C THR A 43 5.14 4.94 12.43
N ALA A 44 4.55 4.69 11.26
CA ALA A 44 5.18 4.00 10.14
C ALA A 44 5.60 5.05 9.12
N ASP A 45 6.90 5.25 8.93
CA ASP A 45 7.41 6.20 7.94
C ASP A 45 7.75 5.53 6.61
N LYS A 46 8.23 6.34 5.66
CA LYS A 46 8.66 5.86 4.34
C LYS A 46 9.65 4.71 4.46
N THR A 47 10.63 4.76 5.36
CA THR A 47 11.67 3.72 5.47
C THR A 47 11.09 2.38 5.88
N ILE A 48 10.06 2.40 6.74
CA ILE A 48 9.36 1.19 7.20
C ILE A 48 8.47 0.62 6.08
N LEU A 49 7.81 1.47 5.30
CA LEU A 49 6.82 1.05 4.31
C LEU A 49 7.39 0.84 2.90
N ASP A 50 8.54 1.45 2.58
CA ASP A 50 9.14 1.42 1.24
C ASP A 50 9.43 -0.01 0.75
N PRO A 51 10.01 -0.92 1.55
CA PRO A 51 10.25 -2.29 1.08
C PRO A 51 8.97 -3.00 0.61
N LEU A 52 7.87 -2.80 1.32
CA LEU A 52 6.57 -3.34 0.94
C LEU A 52 6.06 -2.66 -0.33
N MET A 53 6.04 -1.33 -0.36
CA MET A 53 5.56 -0.55 -1.52
C MET A 53 6.34 -0.90 -2.79
N GLN A 54 7.66 -1.03 -2.71
CA GLN A 54 8.52 -1.39 -3.84
C GLN A 54 8.27 -2.80 -4.37
N ALA A 55 7.71 -3.70 -3.55
CA ALA A 55 7.28 -5.03 -4.02
C ALA A 55 5.99 -4.97 -4.84
N PHE A 56 5.09 -4.04 -4.53
CA PHE A 56 3.78 -3.88 -5.20
C PHE A 56 3.80 -2.91 -6.38
N ILE A 57 4.70 -1.92 -6.40
CA ILE A 57 4.81 -0.93 -7.50
C ILE A 57 4.81 -1.58 -8.90
N PRO A 58 5.55 -2.67 -9.16
CA PRO A 58 5.59 -3.28 -10.49
C PRO A 58 4.24 -3.86 -10.95
N ALA A 59 3.31 -4.13 -10.03
CA ALA A 59 1.97 -4.66 -10.32
C ALA A 59 0.93 -3.56 -10.64
N LEU A 60 1.23 -2.29 -10.35
CA LEU A 60 0.28 -1.20 -10.56
C LEU A 60 -0.21 -1.05 -12.01
N PRO A 61 0.62 -1.25 -13.06
CA PRO A 61 0.14 -1.22 -14.45
C PRO A 61 -0.85 -2.34 -14.77
N THR A 62 -0.76 -3.49 -14.09
CA THR A 62 -1.75 -4.56 -14.24
C THR A 62 -3.06 -4.15 -13.61
N LEU A 63 -3.01 -3.49 -12.45
CA LEU A 63 -4.20 -2.96 -11.78
C LEU A 63 -4.91 -1.89 -12.63
N ASP A 64 -4.18 -1.04 -13.36
CA ASP A 64 -4.79 -0.11 -14.32
C ASP A 64 -5.69 -0.86 -15.30
N LYS A 65 -5.17 -1.93 -15.92
CA LYS A 65 -5.91 -2.73 -16.92
C LYS A 65 -7.10 -3.46 -16.30
N VAL A 66 -6.97 -3.96 -15.08
CA VAL A 66 -8.07 -4.63 -14.38
C VAL A 66 -9.20 -3.63 -14.14
N VAL A 67 -8.89 -2.45 -13.61
CA VAL A 67 -9.90 -1.42 -13.33
C VAL A 67 -10.50 -0.87 -14.64
N GLU A 68 -9.71 -0.71 -15.71
CA GLU A 68 -10.22 -0.37 -17.05
C GLU A 68 -11.16 -1.44 -17.61
N GLY A 69 -10.84 -2.72 -17.42
CA GLY A 69 -11.70 -3.85 -17.82
C GLY A 69 -13.01 -3.87 -17.03
N MET A 70 -12.95 -3.60 -15.72
CA MET A 70 -14.13 -3.51 -14.86
C MET A 70 -15.08 -2.38 -15.29
N LEU A 71 -14.58 -1.27 -15.85
CA LEU A 71 -15.43 -0.20 -16.40
C LEU A 71 -16.27 -0.65 -17.61
N GLN A 72 -15.80 -1.67 -18.34
CA GLN A 72 -16.50 -2.22 -19.50
C GLN A 72 -17.50 -3.33 -19.10
N ASP A 73 -17.42 -3.81 -17.87
CA ASP A 73 -18.31 -4.84 -17.32
C ASP A 73 -19.45 -4.17 -16.51
N PRO A 74 -20.71 -4.25 -16.96
CA PRO A 74 -21.85 -3.67 -16.26
C PRO A 74 -22.00 -4.11 -14.79
N GLU A 75 -21.55 -5.32 -14.43
CA GLU A 75 -21.65 -5.83 -13.06
C GLU A 75 -20.56 -5.27 -12.13
N GLN A 76 -19.44 -4.80 -12.70
CA GLN A 76 -18.26 -4.33 -11.95
C GLN A 76 -18.02 -2.83 -12.08
N LYS A 77 -18.74 -2.17 -13.00
CA LYS A 77 -18.57 -0.75 -13.31
C LYS A 77 -18.67 0.16 -12.10
N ASP A 78 -19.67 -0.03 -11.24
CA ASP A 78 -19.84 0.79 -10.03
C ASP A 78 -18.64 0.68 -9.08
N THR A 79 -18.05 -0.52 -8.99
CA THR A 79 -16.85 -0.75 -8.17
C THR A 79 -15.64 -0.04 -8.79
N ALA A 80 -15.47 -0.12 -10.11
CA ALA A 80 -14.41 0.59 -10.81
C ALA A 80 -14.52 2.11 -10.66
N GLU A 81 -15.73 2.68 -10.77
CA GLU A 81 -15.98 4.10 -10.57
C GLU A 81 -15.68 4.55 -9.13
N MET A 82 -16.00 3.70 -8.13
CA MET A 82 -15.63 3.95 -6.73
C MET A 82 -14.10 3.95 -6.55
N ILE A 83 -13.38 3.02 -7.19
CA ILE A 83 -11.91 2.99 -7.18
C ILE A 83 -11.33 4.28 -7.78
N TYR A 84 -11.80 4.70 -8.96
CA TYR A 84 -11.35 5.97 -9.56
C TYR A 84 -11.66 7.18 -8.70
N THR A 85 -12.81 7.18 -8.02
CA THR A 85 -13.18 8.24 -7.09
C THR A 85 -12.21 8.29 -5.91
N ALA A 86 -11.87 7.14 -5.32
CA ALA A 86 -10.87 7.04 -4.27
C ALA A 86 -9.49 7.54 -4.76
N LEU A 87 -9.04 7.13 -5.94
CA LEU A 87 -7.78 7.59 -6.53
C LEU A 87 -7.74 9.11 -6.69
N LYS A 88 -8.84 9.72 -7.16
CA LYS A 88 -8.96 11.18 -7.30
C LYS A 88 -8.83 11.91 -5.97
N TYR A 89 -9.36 11.35 -4.87
CA TYR A 89 -9.17 11.92 -3.53
C TYR A 89 -7.68 11.99 -3.13
N PHE A 90 -6.88 11.06 -3.62
CA PHE A 90 -5.43 11.05 -3.44
C PHE A 90 -4.66 11.80 -4.54
N GLY A 91 -5.36 12.50 -5.44
CA GLY A 91 -4.74 13.23 -6.57
C GLY A 91 -4.21 12.31 -7.69
N LEU A 92 -4.67 11.07 -7.75
CA LEU A 92 -4.24 10.05 -8.71
C LEU A 92 -5.30 9.90 -9.81
N SER A 93 -4.86 9.71 -11.06
CA SER A 93 -5.74 9.45 -12.19
C SER A 93 -5.93 7.95 -12.43
N LYS A 94 -4.93 7.15 -12.07
CA LYS A 94 -4.91 5.68 -12.21
C LYS A 94 -4.02 5.02 -11.14
N PRO A 95 -4.19 3.73 -10.85
CA PRO A 95 -3.35 3.02 -9.86
C PRO A 95 -1.84 3.20 -10.07
N SER A 96 -1.33 3.15 -11.31
CA SER A 96 0.10 3.29 -11.58
C SER A 96 0.71 4.65 -11.25
N ASP A 97 -0.10 5.71 -11.12
CA ASP A 97 0.38 7.02 -10.68
C ASP A 97 0.94 6.96 -9.24
N LEU A 98 0.47 6.00 -8.43
CA LEU A 98 0.99 5.76 -7.08
C LEU A 98 2.48 5.43 -7.09
N GLY A 99 2.99 4.73 -8.11
CA GLY A 99 4.40 4.39 -8.21
C GLY A 99 5.26 5.64 -8.39
N THR A 100 4.82 6.56 -9.25
CA THR A 100 5.47 7.86 -9.42
C THR A 100 5.40 8.68 -8.15
N LEU A 101 4.20 8.83 -7.57
CA LEU A 101 3.99 9.58 -6.32
C LEU A 101 4.92 9.06 -5.22
N TRP A 102 4.94 7.74 -5.02
CA TRP A 102 5.75 7.11 -3.99
C TRP A 102 7.24 7.35 -4.21
N ASN A 103 7.74 7.19 -5.43
CA ASN A 103 9.17 7.37 -5.72
C ASN A 103 9.63 8.83 -5.65
N THR A 104 8.75 9.80 -5.92
CA THR A 104 9.07 11.23 -5.78
C THR A 104 8.90 11.76 -4.36
N THR A 105 8.19 11.03 -3.50
CA THR A 105 7.92 11.45 -2.12
C THR A 105 9.16 11.22 -1.25
N THR A 106 9.71 12.29 -0.69
CA THR A 106 10.85 12.24 0.24
C THR A 106 10.41 11.96 1.67
N GLU A 107 9.25 12.48 2.08
CA GLU A 107 8.71 12.33 3.43
C GLU A 107 7.32 11.71 3.37
N PHE A 108 7.15 10.58 4.06
CA PHE A 108 5.86 9.91 4.24
C PHE A 108 5.78 9.37 5.66
N SER A 109 4.63 9.54 6.31
CA SER A 109 4.37 8.95 7.62
C SER A 109 2.88 8.71 7.84
N VAL A 110 2.55 7.53 8.36
CA VAL A 110 1.25 7.25 8.96
C VAL A 110 1.45 7.21 10.47
N THR A 111 0.75 8.08 11.19
CA THR A 111 0.81 8.15 12.65
C THR A 111 -0.54 7.83 13.26
N LEU A 112 -0.56 6.86 14.16
CA LEU A 112 -1.70 6.53 15.01
C LEU A 112 -1.47 7.10 16.39
N ASN A 113 -2.40 7.94 16.85
CA ASN A 113 -2.36 8.55 18.18
C ASN A 113 -3.35 7.85 19.10
N PHE A 114 -2.85 7.34 20.21
CA PHE A 114 -3.62 6.70 21.27
C PHE A 114 -3.69 7.64 22.46
N THR A 115 -4.90 7.94 22.90
CA THR A 115 -5.17 8.72 24.11
C THR A 115 -5.71 7.80 25.19
N ALA A 116 -5.40 8.08 26.46
CA ALA A 116 -6.08 7.40 27.56
C ALA A 116 -7.62 7.52 27.38
N GLY A 117 -8.31 6.38 27.41
CA GLY A 117 -9.78 6.36 27.40
C GLY A 117 -10.31 7.18 28.57
N LYS A 118 -11.31 8.03 28.31
CA LYS A 118 -12.02 8.77 29.36
C LYS A 118 -12.77 7.84 30.30
#